data_AF-A0A258C3R0-F1
#
_entry.id   AF-A0A258C3R0-F1
#
_cell.length_a   1.000
_cell.length_b   1.000
_cell.length_c   1.000
_cell.angle_alpha   90.00
_cell.angle_beta   90.00
_cell.angle_gamma   90.00
#
_symmetry.space_group_name_H-M   'P 1'
#
loop_
_entity.id
_entity.type
_entity.pdbx_description
1 polymer ?
#
loop_
_entity_poly.entity_id
_entity_poly.type
_entity_poly.pdbx_seq_one_letter_code
_entity_poly.pdbx_strand_id
1 'polypeptide(L)'
;MPWWRLSNFYFWYFALLGGVGPFLALYFEHLGFSPARIGELLAMPMLMRCLAPSLWGWLGDRTGQRLPIARWGAFCSVLAFSAILLRQDYLWLMLVMAGYSFFWHALLPQFEVITLQHLGDQAARYSR
;
A
#
# COMPACT_ATOMS: atom_id res chain seq x y z
N MET A 1 4.24 5.73 -25.95
CA MET A 1 3.35 5.11 -24.94
C MET A 1 4.18 4.22 -24.02
N PRO A 2 4.32 4.50 -22.72
CA PRO A 2 5.27 3.79 -21.88
C PRO A 2 4.64 2.53 -21.27
N TRP A 3 4.25 1.57 -22.11
CA TRP A 3 3.65 0.30 -21.70
C TRP A 3 4.51 -0.46 -20.68
N TRP A 4 5.84 -0.39 -20.84
CA TRP A 4 6.80 -1.04 -19.95
C TRP A 4 6.75 -0.56 -18.50
N ARG A 5 6.50 0.72 -18.25
CA ARG A 5 6.49 1.26 -16.87
C ARG A 5 5.26 0.80 -16.10
N LEU A 6 4.11 0.73 -16.78
CA LEU A 6 2.85 0.23 -16.22
C LEU A 6 2.90 -1.28 -16.02
N SER A 7 3.32 -2.06 -17.03
CA SER A 7 3.43 -3.51 -16.91
C SER A 7 4.40 -3.92 -15.80
N ASN A 8 5.55 -3.24 -15.67
CA ASN A 8 6.49 -3.53 -14.60
C ASN A 8 5.88 -3.23 -13.22
N PHE A 9 5.15 -2.12 -13.06
CA PHE A 9 4.45 -1.82 -11.81
C PHE A 9 3.43 -2.90 -11.45
N TYR A 10 2.53 -3.26 -12.37
CA TYR A 10 1.52 -4.30 -12.12
C TYR A 10 2.17 -5.66 -11.83
N PHE A 11 3.24 -6.00 -12.55
CA PHE A 11 4.00 -7.21 -12.31
C PHE A 11 4.54 -7.25 -10.87
N TRP A 12 5.27 -6.22 -10.42
CA TRP A 12 5.80 -6.18 -9.05
C TRP A 12 4.70 -6.11 -8.00
N TYR A 13 3.61 -5.40 -8.27
CA TYR A 13 2.47 -5.30 -7.36
C TYR A 13 1.80 -6.66 -7.14
N PHE A 14 1.47 -7.38 -8.22
CA PHE A 14 0.85 -8.71 -8.13
C PHE A 14 1.84 -9.79 -7.66
N ALA A 15 3.12 -9.71 -8.03
CA ALA A 15 4.14 -10.61 -7.50
C ALA A 15 4.30 -10.46 -5.99
N LEU A 16 4.34 -9.22 -5.47
CA LEU A 16 4.37 -8.97 -4.03
C LEU A 16 3.08 -9.48 -3.36
N LEU A 17 1.91 -9.19 -3.95
CA LEU A 17 0.64 -9.59 -3.36
C LEU A 17 0.46 -11.11 -3.33
N GLY A 18 0.85 -11.81 -4.41
CA GLY A 18 0.82 -13.26 -4.51
C GLY A 18 1.90 -13.96 -3.68
N GLY A 19 3.04 -13.30 -3.45
CA GLY A 19 4.11 -13.81 -2.59
C GLY A 19 3.86 -13.55 -1.10
N VAL A 20 3.29 -12.42 -0.73
CA VAL A 20 3.06 -12.07 0.69
C VAL A 20 1.75 -12.69 1.19
N GLY A 21 0.67 -12.63 0.41
CA GLY A 21 -0.67 -13.06 0.83
C GLY A 21 -0.73 -14.46 1.48
N PRO A 22 -0.26 -15.53 0.81
CA PRO A 22 -0.34 -16.88 1.34
C PRO A 22 0.76 -17.19 2.37
N PHE A 23 1.94 -16.57 2.26
CA PHE A 23 3.09 -16.92 3.10
C PHE A 23 3.16 -16.12 4.42
N LEU A 24 2.46 -14.98 4.53
CA LEU A 24 2.50 -14.14 5.73
C LEU A 24 1.88 -14.84 6.95
N ALA A 25 0.77 -15.55 6.77
CA ALA A 25 0.14 -16.34 7.83
C ALA A 25 1.05 -17.47 8.30
N LEU A 26 1.66 -18.20 7.35
CA LEU A 26 2.65 -19.25 7.60
C LEU A 26 3.90 -18.71 8.33
N TYR A 27 4.35 -17.51 8.00
CA TYR A 27 5.47 -16.85 8.67
C TYR A 27 5.13 -16.57 10.15
N PHE A 28 3.94 -16.05 10.44
CA PHE A 28 3.51 -15.83 11.82
C PHE A 28 3.28 -17.13 12.60
N GLU A 29 2.82 -18.18 11.93
CA GLU A 29 2.74 -19.53 12.50
C GLU A 29 4.13 -20.08 12.83
N HIS A 30 5.12 -19.89 11.94
CA HIS A 30 6.51 -20.29 12.17
C HIS A 30 7.16 -19.55 13.35
N LEU A 31 6.75 -18.30 13.61
CA LEU A 31 7.15 -17.54 14.80
C LEU A 31 6.48 -18.03 16.10
N GLY A 32 5.60 -19.03 16.02
CA GLY A 32 4.94 -19.63 17.17
C GLY A 32 3.73 -18.84 17.68
N PHE A 33 3.17 -17.93 16.87
CA PHE A 33 1.97 -17.20 17.28
C PHE A 33 0.73 -18.07 17.27
N SER A 34 -0.18 -17.80 18.21
CA SER A 34 -1.48 -18.45 18.24
C SER A 34 -2.34 -18.02 17.04
N PRO A 35 -3.24 -18.89 16.54
CA PRO A 35 -4.14 -18.55 15.43
C PRO A 35 -4.94 -17.27 15.65
N ALA A 36 -5.32 -16.97 16.89
CA ALA A 36 -6.00 -15.72 17.25
C ALA A 36 -5.15 -14.48 16.95
N ARG A 37 -3.87 -14.48 17.34
CA ARG A 37 -2.93 -13.37 17.08
C ARG A 37 -2.61 -13.22 15.60
N ILE A 38 -2.51 -14.33 14.88
CA ILE A 38 -2.34 -14.31 13.42
C ILE A 38 -3.55 -13.64 12.77
N GLY A 39 -4.76 -13.99 13.21
CA GLY A 39 -6.01 -13.36 12.76
C GLY A 39 -6.03 -11.85 13.01
N GLU A 40 -5.60 -11.40 14.19
CA GLU A 40 -5.49 -9.97 14.52
C GLU A 40 -4.50 -9.24 13.61
N LEU A 41 -3.33 -9.82 13.35
CA LEU A 41 -2.32 -9.25 12.45
C LEU A 41 -2.82 -9.16 11.00
N LEU A 42 -3.53 -10.19 10.54
CA LEU A 42 -4.13 -10.21 9.19
C LEU A 42 -5.37 -9.30 9.07
N ALA A 43 -6.03 -8.97 10.17
CA ALA A 43 -7.14 -8.02 10.20
C ALA A 43 -6.69 -6.56 10.09
N MET A 44 -5.47 -6.23 10.53
CA MET A 44 -4.92 -4.86 10.48
C MET A 44 -4.94 -4.25 9.06
N PRO A 45 -4.47 -4.93 8.00
CA PRO A 45 -4.63 -4.45 6.63
C PRO A 45 -6.07 -4.16 6.24
N MET A 46 -7.02 -5.00 6.67
CA MET A 46 -8.44 -4.82 6.34
C MET A 46 -9.04 -3.60 7.04
N LEU A 47 -8.66 -3.36 8.31
CA LEU A 47 -9.06 -2.15 9.04
C LEU A 47 -8.49 -0.89 8.38
N MET A 48 -7.20 -0.91 8.02
CA MET A 48 -6.55 0.22 7.37
C MET A 48 -7.13 0.49 5.98
N ARG A 49 -7.64 -0.52 5.27
CA ARG A 49 -8.34 -0.33 4.00
C ARG A 49 -9.60 0.54 4.13
N CYS A 50 -10.24 0.58 5.29
CA CYS A 50 -11.38 1.46 5.57
C CYS A 50 -10.95 2.86 6.00
N LEU A 51 -9.90 2.97 6.84
CA LEU A 51 -9.48 4.24 7.45
C LEU A 51 -8.55 5.07 6.55
N ALA A 52 -7.61 4.41 5.88
CA ALA A 52 -6.55 5.07 5.14
C ALA A 52 -7.07 5.91 3.95
N PRO A 53 -8.01 5.44 3.10
CA PRO A 53 -8.51 6.24 1.99
C PRO A 53 -9.15 7.56 2.44
N SER A 54 -9.91 7.53 3.54
CA SER A 54 -10.56 8.73 4.09
C SER A 54 -9.54 9.73 4.62
N LEU A 55 -8.52 9.26 5.35
CA LEU A 55 -7.44 10.12 5.85
C LEU A 55 -6.59 10.73 4.73
N TRP A 56 -6.16 9.91 3.77
CA TRP A 56 -5.30 10.37 2.67
C TRP A 56 -6.07 11.25 1.67
N GLY A 57 -7.36 11.00 1.46
CA GLY A 57 -8.23 11.87 0.66
C GLY A 57 -8.30 13.28 1.27
N TRP A 58 -8.63 13.36 2.56
CA TRP A 58 -8.67 14.63 3.28
C TRP A 58 -7.33 15.35 3.32
N LEU A 59 -6.23 14.62 3.55
CA LEU A 59 -4.89 15.19 3.58
C LEU A 59 -4.45 15.70 2.20
N GLY A 60 -4.81 14.97 1.14
CA GLY A 60 -4.58 15.36 -0.24
C GLY A 60 -5.38 16.62 -0.64
N ASP A 61 -6.60 16.76 -0.14
CA ASP A 61 -7.45 17.94 -0.38
C ASP A 61 -6.93 19.18 0.34
N ARG A 62 -6.44 19.03 1.58
CA ARG A 62 -5.88 20.16 2.33
C ARG A 62 -4.55 20.66 1.83
N THR A 63 -3.68 19.76 1.37
CA THR A 63 -2.32 20.11 0.96
C THR A 63 -2.20 20.48 -0.51
N GLY A 64 -3.16 20.03 -1.35
CA GLY A 64 -3.11 20.18 -2.80
C GLY A 64 -1.94 19.43 -3.48
N GLN A 65 -1.09 18.73 -2.71
CA GLN A 65 0.16 18.13 -3.14
C GLN A 65 0.11 16.60 -3.05
N ARG A 66 -0.78 16.00 -3.83
CA ARG A 66 -1.05 14.55 -3.81
C ARG A 66 0.15 13.69 -4.25
N LEU A 67 0.96 14.18 -5.19
CA LEU A 67 2.11 13.45 -5.74
C LEU A 67 3.25 13.23 -4.73
N PRO A 68 3.77 14.25 -4.02
CA PRO A 68 4.81 14.03 -3.01
C PRO A 68 4.30 13.23 -1.82
N ILE A 69 3.03 13.40 -1.41
CA ILE A 69 2.43 12.63 -0.31
C ILE A 69 2.56 11.13 -0.54
N ALA A 70 2.17 10.65 -1.72
CA ALA A 70 2.22 9.22 -1.97
C ALA A 70 3.65 8.72 -2.30
N ARG A 71 4.60 9.59 -2.70
CA ARG A 71 6.03 9.22 -2.83
C ARG A 71 6.63 8.97 -1.45
N TRP A 72 6.33 9.86 -0.51
CA TRP A 72 6.67 9.67 0.90
C TRP A 72 5.94 8.47 1.50
N GLY A 73 4.66 8.26 1.18
CA GLY A 73 3.91 7.07 1.58
C GLY A 73 4.56 5.77 1.10
N ALA A 74 4.94 5.69 -0.17
CA ALA A 74 5.63 4.52 -0.72
C ALA A 74 7.02 4.29 -0.08
N PHE A 75 7.77 5.35 0.19
CA PHE A 75 9.05 5.23 0.88
C PHE A 75 8.86 4.75 2.34
N CYS A 76 7.91 5.34 3.05
CA CYS A 76 7.57 4.96 4.42
C CYS A 76 7.00 3.55 4.51
N SER A 77 6.26 3.05 3.51
CA SER A 77 5.76 1.67 3.52
C SER A 77 6.88 0.66 3.38
N VAL A 78 7.87 0.91 2.52
CA VAL A 78 9.07 0.06 2.40
C VAL A 78 9.88 0.07 3.69
N LEU A 79 10.07 1.24 4.30
CA LEU A 79 10.75 1.35 5.60
C LEU A 79 9.99 0.62 6.71
N ALA A 80 8.67 0.81 6.79
CA ALA A 80 7.83 0.14 7.77
C ALA A 80 7.89 -1.38 7.59
N PHE A 81 7.79 -1.89 6.36
CA PHE A 81 7.90 -3.32 6.11
C PHE A 81 9.29 -3.86 6.45
N SER A 82 10.35 -3.13 6.12
CA SER A 82 11.73 -3.53 6.43
C SER A 82 12.00 -3.63 7.93
N ALA A 83 11.24 -2.90 8.75
CA ALA A 83 11.33 -2.97 10.21
C ALA A 83 10.92 -4.35 10.78
N ILE A 84 10.28 -5.22 10.00
CA ILE A 84 10.00 -6.62 10.37
C ILE A 84 11.29 -7.42 10.64
N LEU A 85 12.42 -7.00 10.06
CA LEU A 85 13.72 -7.66 10.19
C LEU A 85 14.44 -7.33 11.51
N LEU A 86 14.03 -6.25 12.21
CA LEU A 86 14.70 -5.79 13.42
C LEU A 86 14.28 -6.60 14.65
N ARG A 87 12.97 -6.84 14.78
CA ARG A 87 12.36 -7.52 15.92
C ARG A 87 11.12 -8.27 15.44
N GLN A 88 10.81 -9.38 16.08
CA GLN A 88 9.69 -10.26 15.72
C GLN A 88 8.72 -10.47 16.89
N ASP A 89 8.71 -9.54 17.84
CA ASP A 89 7.76 -9.53 18.94
C ASP A 89 6.34 -9.21 18.45
N TYR A 90 5.31 -9.81 19.03
CA TYR A 90 3.91 -9.62 18.62
C TYR A 90 3.51 -8.13 18.51
N LEU A 91 3.79 -7.33 19.56
CA LEU A 91 3.46 -5.90 19.57
C LEU A 91 4.21 -5.13 18.47
N TRP A 92 5.46 -5.51 18.19
CA TRP A 92 6.25 -4.88 17.15
C TRP A 92 5.70 -5.21 15.76
N LEU A 93 5.39 -6.47 15.50
CA LEU A 93 4.78 -6.91 14.25
C LEU A 93 3.42 -6.26 14.03
N MET A 94 2.62 -6.07 15.08
CA MET A 94 1.35 -5.35 15.01
C MET A 94 1.54 -3.89 14.60
N LEU A 95 2.53 -3.19 15.18
CA LEU A 95 2.87 -1.82 14.80
C LEU A 95 3.41 -1.74 13.36
N VAL A 96 4.29 -2.66 12.98
CA VAL A 96 4.86 -2.75 11.63
C VAL A 96 3.76 -2.99 10.59
N MET A 97 2.83 -3.92 10.85
CA MET A 97 1.72 -4.20 9.95
C MET A 97 0.74 -3.04 9.86
N ALA A 98 0.37 -2.42 10.99
CA ALA A 98 -0.48 -1.24 11.00
C ALA A 98 0.14 -0.08 10.21
N GLY A 99 1.42 0.22 10.46
CA GLY A 99 2.16 1.28 9.77
C GLY A 99 2.30 1.00 8.28
N TYR A 100 2.79 -0.20 7.92
CA TYR A 100 2.89 -0.64 6.53
C TYR A 100 1.55 -0.51 5.80
N SER A 101 0.46 -1.05 6.36
CA SER A 101 -0.86 -1.00 5.73
C SER A 101 -1.39 0.43 5.58
N PHE A 102 -1.18 1.29 6.58
CA PHE A 102 -1.58 2.69 6.52
C PHE A 102 -0.90 3.43 5.35
N PHE A 103 0.40 3.24 5.18
CA PHE A 103 1.17 3.85 4.09
C PHE A 103 0.94 3.17 2.74
N TRP A 104 0.74 1.84 2.73
CA TRP A 104 0.45 1.06 1.52
C TRP A 104 -0.84 1.55 0.83
N HIS A 105 -1.86 1.88 1.62
CA HIS A 105 -3.12 2.41 1.09
C HIS A 105 -3.05 3.86 0.60
N ALA A 106 -1.94 4.56 0.81
CA ALA A 106 -1.68 5.87 0.20
C ALA A 106 -1.35 5.78 -1.31
N LEU A 107 -1.03 4.58 -1.83
CA LEU A 107 -0.56 4.41 -3.21
C LEU A 107 -1.69 4.51 -4.26
N LEU A 108 -2.91 4.10 -3.93
CA LEU A 108 -4.04 4.05 -4.88
C LEU A 108 -4.34 5.42 -5.55
N PRO A 109 -4.45 6.55 -4.81
CA PRO A 109 -4.69 7.86 -5.42
C PRO A 109 -3.55 8.32 -6.34
N GLN A 110 -2.35 7.77 -6.18
CA GLN A 110 -1.19 8.11 -7.00
C GLN A 110 -1.29 7.51 -8.41
N PHE A 111 -1.89 6.33 -8.54
CA PHE A 111 -2.18 5.71 -9.83
C PHE A 111 -3.31 6.42 -10.56
N GLU A 112 -4.37 6.80 -9.85
CA GLU A 112 -5.48 7.57 -10.43
C GLU A 112 -5.01 8.91 -10.98
N VAL A 113 -4.10 9.62 -10.29
CA VAL A 113 -3.54 10.90 -10.76
C VAL A 113 -2.60 10.72 -11.97
N ILE A 114 -1.74 9.70 -11.99
CA ILE A 114 -0.91 9.41 -13.18
C ILE A 114 -1.79 9.10 -14.39
N THR A 115 -2.89 8.38 -14.17
CA THR A 115 -3.87 8.05 -15.21
C THR A 115 -4.61 9.30 -15.67
N LEU A 116 -5.12 10.15 -14.77
CA LEU A 116 -5.78 11.42 -15.08
C LEU A 116 -4.85 12.44 -15.74
N GLN A 117 -3.58 12.52 -15.35
CA GLN A 117 -2.57 13.37 -15.97
C GLN A 117 -2.17 12.88 -17.37
N HIS A 118 -2.22 11.56 -17.64
CA HIS A 118 -2.05 11.02 -18.99
C HIS A 118 -3.31 11.15 -19.87
N LEU A 119 -4.50 11.24 -19.27
CA LEU A 119 -5.76 11.54 -19.95
C LEU A 119 -5.98 13.06 -20.17
N GLY A 120 -5.19 13.90 -19.52
CA GLY A 120 -5.09 15.33 -19.81
C GLY A 120 -4.47 15.59 -21.19
N ASP A 121 -5.09 16.52 -21.93
CA ASP A 121 -4.83 16.98 -23.31
C ASP A 121 -5.39 16.16 -24.48
N GLN A 122 -6.16 15.08 -24.25
CA GLN A 122 -6.87 14.37 -25.34
C GLN A 122 -8.39 14.16 -25.13
N ALA A 123 -8.96 14.58 -24.00
CA ALA A 123 -10.41 14.50 -23.77
C ALA A 123 -11.25 15.29 -24.81
N ALA A 124 -10.67 16.31 -25.46
CA ALA A 124 -11.36 17.11 -26.48
C ALA A 124 -11.37 16.49 -27.89
N ARG A 125 -10.74 15.33 -28.13
CA ARG A 125 -10.71 14.67 -29.45
C ARG A 125 -11.63 13.46 -29.59
N TYR A 126 -12.35 13.05 -28.54
CA TYR A 126 -13.31 11.95 -28.64
C TYR A 126 -14.64 12.35 -29.29
N SER A 127 -14.88 13.64 -29.53
CA SER A 127 -16.12 14.16 -30.12
C SER A 127 -15.94 14.78 -31.51
N ARG A 128 -14.98 14.31 -32.31
CA ARG A 128 -14.91 14.61 -33.74
C ARG A 128 -14.88 13.34 -34.58
#